data_AF-A0A9D5V956-F1
#
_entry.id   AF-A0A9D5V956-F1
#
_cell.length_a   1.000
_cell.length_b   1.000
_cell.length_c   1.000
_cell.angle_alpha   90.00
_cell.angle_beta   90.00
_cell.angle_gamma   90.00
#
_symmetry.space_group_name_H-M   'P 1'
#
loop_
_entity.id
_entity.type
_entity.pdbx_description
1 polymer ?
#
loop_
_entity_poly.entity_id
_entity_poly.type
_entity_poly.pdbx_seq_one_letter_code
_entity_poly.pdbx_strand_id
1 'polypeptide(L)'
;MAGCASTGPTDQPIARKFQWFSYLAGEDIRDACRPGGGDRYRMVYNGVYTEQVRAYDVDVAAASLDAAVRGPSDLGQWSVSGWSDLLAPWRGETQSRALGEDELADLTVALDADGVFGPPNEGEELSSKGFFWTVAACRDGRFRFTGFAWPSARWDALTFDDRLFALDPVATPVNPPRRTNTGLPVTSEEQDRDHYAFHAKVGPDGLAGYGTLFK
;
A
#
# COMPACT_ATOMS: atom_id res chain seq x y z
N MET A 1 17.13 -2.97 -39.60
CA MET A 1 17.49 -3.88 -38.49
C MET A 1 18.51 -3.18 -37.61
N ALA A 2 18.57 -3.58 -36.34
CA ALA A 2 19.32 -3.00 -35.22
C ALA A 2 18.63 -1.81 -34.54
N GLY A 3 17.54 -2.10 -33.82
CA GLY A 3 17.18 -1.34 -32.62
C GLY A 3 17.97 -1.93 -31.46
N CYS A 4 18.75 -1.10 -30.77
CA CYS A 4 19.43 -1.50 -29.54
C CYS A 4 18.38 -1.76 -28.46
N ALA A 5 18.09 -3.03 -28.18
CA ALA A 5 17.45 -3.41 -26.94
C ALA A 5 18.49 -3.25 -25.83
N SER A 6 18.37 -2.21 -25.00
CA SER A 6 19.13 -2.14 -23.77
C SER A 6 18.49 -3.11 -22.76
N THR A 7 19.01 -4.31 -22.68
CA THR A 7 18.87 -5.16 -21.49
C THR A 7 19.82 -4.61 -20.41
N GLY A 8 19.35 -3.59 -19.70
CA GLY A 8 20.00 -3.05 -18.49
C GLY A 8 19.33 -3.59 -17.23
N PRO A 9 20.07 -3.79 -16.13
CA PRO A 9 19.56 -4.49 -14.95
C PRO A 9 18.49 -3.67 -14.22
N THR A 10 17.55 -4.37 -13.58
CA THR A 10 16.45 -3.92 -12.70
C THR A 10 16.94 -3.25 -11.38
N ASP A 11 18.12 -2.63 -11.42
CA ASP A 11 18.87 -2.02 -10.32
C ASP A 11 18.78 -0.49 -10.31
N GLN A 12 17.77 0.09 -10.94
CA GLN A 12 17.54 1.54 -10.89
C GLN A 12 16.61 1.92 -9.72
N PRO A 13 17.09 2.66 -8.70
CA PRO A 13 16.28 3.09 -7.55
C PRO A 13 15.03 3.90 -7.93
N ILE A 14 15.09 4.60 -9.07
CA ILE A 14 13.98 5.39 -9.60
C ILE A 14 12.85 4.47 -10.08
N ALA A 15 13.15 3.48 -10.93
CA ALA A 15 12.16 2.52 -11.42
C ALA A 15 11.49 1.74 -10.29
N ARG A 16 12.27 1.42 -9.26
CA ARG A 16 11.85 0.80 -7.99
C ARG A 16 10.83 1.61 -7.22
N LYS A 17 11.08 2.92 -7.05
CA LYS A 17 10.12 3.85 -6.43
C LYS A 17 8.82 3.96 -7.22
N PHE A 18 8.90 4.04 -8.55
CA PHE A 18 7.70 4.08 -9.40
C PHE A 18 6.84 2.83 -9.23
N GLN A 19 7.47 1.66 -9.26
CA GLN A 19 6.83 0.37 -9.02
C GLN A 19 6.14 0.27 -7.65
N TRP A 20 6.81 0.75 -6.60
CA TRP A 20 6.21 0.85 -5.27
C TRP A 20 4.98 1.77 -5.24
N PHE A 21 5.05 2.95 -5.86
CA PHE A 21 3.89 3.86 -5.90
C PHE A 21 2.74 3.29 -6.73
N SER A 22 3.00 2.62 -7.85
CA SER A 22 1.98 1.92 -8.62
C SER A 22 1.30 0.82 -7.78
N TYR A 23 2.08 0.06 -7.00
CA TYR A 23 1.54 -0.94 -6.09
C TYR A 23 0.67 -0.31 -4.99
N LEU A 24 1.17 0.75 -4.33
CA LEU A 24 0.44 1.49 -3.30
C LEU A 24 -0.87 2.10 -3.82
N ALA A 25 -0.85 2.61 -5.05
CA ALA A 25 -2.00 3.18 -5.74
C ALA A 25 -2.96 2.11 -6.29
N GLY A 26 -2.57 0.83 -6.25
CA GLY A 26 -3.36 -0.29 -6.74
C GLY A 26 -3.62 -0.23 -8.24
N GLU A 27 -2.65 0.22 -9.04
CA GLU A 27 -2.84 0.38 -10.49
C GLU A 27 -3.15 -0.94 -11.19
N ASP A 28 -2.56 -2.06 -10.74
CA ASP A 28 -2.88 -3.41 -11.21
C ASP A 28 -4.33 -3.79 -10.93
N ILE A 29 -4.87 -3.40 -9.77
CA ILE A 29 -6.28 -3.63 -9.42
C ILE A 29 -7.18 -2.75 -10.28
N ARG A 30 -6.82 -1.47 -10.46
CA ARG A 30 -7.56 -0.53 -11.30
C ARG A 30 -7.67 -1.02 -12.74
N ASP A 31 -6.56 -1.45 -13.33
CA ASP A 31 -6.49 -1.89 -14.72
C ASP A 31 -7.27 -3.21 -14.94
N ALA A 32 -7.31 -4.08 -13.93
CA ALA A 32 -8.09 -5.31 -13.95
C ALA A 32 -9.58 -5.10 -13.62
N CYS A 33 -9.94 -3.97 -12.99
CA CYS A 33 -11.28 -3.72 -12.50
C CYS A 33 -12.26 -3.40 -13.63
N ARG A 34 -13.16 -4.35 -13.92
CA ARG A 34 -14.15 -4.25 -14.99
C ARG A 34 -15.46 -4.91 -14.59
N PRO A 35 -16.60 -4.52 -15.17
CA PRO A 35 -17.87 -5.19 -14.93
C PRO A 35 -17.76 -6.72 -15.14
N GLY A 36 -18.23 -7.49 -14.16
CA GLY A 36 -18.11 -8.96 -14.16
C GLY A 36 -16.72 -9.51 -13.82
N GLY A 37 -15.75 -8.65 -13.48
CA GLY A 37 -14.52 -9.04 -12.80
C GLY A 37 -14.79 -9.37 -11.33
N GLY A 38 -13.86 -10.11 -10.71
CA GLY A 38 -13.94 -10.41 -9.28
C GLY A 38 -13.59 -9.19 -8.43
N ASP A 39 -14.24 -9.09 -7.28
CA ASP A 39 -13.93 -8.08 -6.28
C ASP A 39 -12.56 -8.36 -5.65
N ARG A 40 -11.75 -7.31 -5.53
CA ARG A 40 -10.40 -7.39 -4.98
C ARG A 40 -10.07 -6.13 -4.20
N TYR A 41 -9.55 -6.30 -3.00
CA TYR A 41 -9.19 -5.19 -2.11
C TYR A 41 -7.72 -5.30 -1.74
N ARG A 42 -6.99 -4.19 -1.78
CA ARG A 42 -5.63 -4.07 -1.26
C ARG A 42 -5.60 -3.01 -0.19
N MET A 43 -5.15 -3.39 1.00
CA MET A 43 -4.90 -2.49 2.12
C MET A 43 -3.40 -2.48 2.40
N VAL A 44 -2.79 -1.30 2.42
CA VAL A 44 -1.36 -1.15 2.76
C VAL A 44 -1.21 -0.27 3.98
N TYR A 45 -0.62 -0.83 5.03
CA TYR A 45 -0.22 -0.14 6.24
C TYR A 45 1.23 0.30 6.16
N ASN A 46 1.47 1.61 6.21
CA ASN A 46 2.80 2.16 6.41
C ASN A 46 2.99 2.46 7.89
N GLY A 47 3.73 1.60 8.59
CA GLY A 47 4.12 1.79 9.99
C GLY A 47 5.50 2.43 10.07
N VAL A 48 5.66 3.64 9.52
CA VAL A 48 6.95 4.24 9.14
C VAL A 48 7.67 3.38 8.09
N TYR A 49 7.85 3.92 6.90
CA TYR A 49 8.33 3.19 5.71
C TYR A 49 9.61 2.42 5.99
N THR A 50 10.56 3.01 6.73
CA THR A 50 11.85 2.40 7.09
C THR A 50 11.79 1.42 8.26
N GLU A 51 10.65 1.27 8.91
CA GLU A 51 10.47 0.39 10.08
C GLU A 51 9.56 -0.78 9.77
N GLN A 52 8.37 -0.52 9.22
CA GLN A 52 7.45 -1.57 8.83
C GLN A 52 6.51 -1.13 7.73
N VAL A 53 6.33 -2.01 6.75
CA VAL A 53 5.22 -1.93 5.80
C VAL A 53 4.49 -3.27 5.80
N ARG A 54 3.16 -3.21 5.85
CA ARG A 54 2.30 -4.39 5.68
C ARG A 54 1.38 -4.19 4.49
N ALA A 55 1.21 -5.24 3.71
CA ALA A 55 0.27 -5.24 2.61
C ALA A 55 -0.64 -6.46 2.72
N TYR A 56 -1.91 -6.23 2.43
CA TYR A 56 -2.97 -7.23 2.48
C TYR A 56 -3.72 -7.18 1.17
N ASP A 57 -3.76 -8.30 0.45
CA ASP A 57 -4.56 -8.48 -0.76
C ASP A 57 -5.68 -9.47 -0.45
N VAL A 58 -6.93 -9.03 -0.59
CA VAL A 58 -8.13 -9.86 -0.44
C VAL A 58 -8.69 -10.15 -1.83
N ASP A 59 -8.84 -11.44 -2.15
CA ASP A 59 -9.63 -11.92 -3.28
C ASP A 59 -10.97 -12.42 -2.75
N VAL A 60 -12.05 -11.73 -3.11
CA VAL A 60 -13.39 -12.01 -2.60
C VAL A 60 -13.95 -13.31 -3.20
N ALA A 61 -13.63 -13.60 -4.45
CA ALA A 61 -14.14 -14.80 -5.12
C ALA A 61 -13.45 -16.07 -4.61
N ALA A 62 -12.16 -15.99 -4.30
CA ALA A 62 -11.39 -17.07 -3.69
C ALA A 62 -11.55 -17.13 -2.17
N ALA A 63 -12.18 -16.14 -1.54
CA ALA A 63 -12.25 -15.95 -0.10
C ALA A 63 -10.88 -16.12 0.56
N SER A 64 -9.88 -15.39 0.05
CA SER A 64 -8.50 -15.50 0.52
C SER A 64 -7.92 -14.14 0.90
N LEU A 65 -7.15 -14.13 1.97
CA LEU A 65 -6.31 -13.03 2.42
C LEU A 65 -4.85 -13.43 2.25
N ASP A 66 -4.14 -12.70 1.40
CA ASP A 66 -2.69 -12.77 1.34
C ASP A 66 -2.08 -11.58 2.10
N ALA A 67 -1.14 -11.87 3.01
CA ALA A 67 -0.48 -10.88 3.84
C ALA A 67 1.03 -10.89 3.62
N ALA A 68 1.63 -9.70 3.60
CA ALA A 68 3.07 -9.51 3.48
C ALA A 68 3.54 -8.44 4.47
N VAL A 69 4.58 -8.74 5.24
CA VAL A 69 5.19 -7.84 6.22
C VAL A 69 6.67 -7.66 5.88
N ARG A 70 7.14 -6.42 6.00
CA ARG A 70 8.52 -6.03 5.75
C ARG A 70 9.06 -5.20 6.90
N GLY A 71 10.32 -5.43 7.25
CA GLY A 71 11.05 -4.69 8.29
C GLY A 71 12.19 -3.82 7.74
N PRO A 72 13.00 -3.20 8.62
CA PRO A 72 14.00 -2.18 8.25
C PRO A 72 15.10 -2.66 7.29
N SER A 73 15.38 -3.97 7.27
CA SER A 73 16.54 -4.56 6.59
C SER A 73 16.37 -4.77 5.08
N ASP A 74 15.13 -4.75 4.57
CA ASP A 74 14.79 -5.25 3.22
C ASP A 74 14.40 -4.16 2.21
N LEU A 75 14.28 -2.89 2.64
CA LEU A 75 13.61 -1.82 1.88
C LEU A 75 14.50 -1.14 0.83
N GLY A 76 15.81 -1.30 0.89
CA GLY A 76 16.74 -0.81 -0.13
C GLY A 76 16.65 -1.54 -1.48
N GLN A 77 15.91 -2.65 -1.55
CA GLN A 77 15.93 -3.57 -2.69
C GLN A 77 14.62 -3.60 -3.51
N TRP A 78 13.64 -2.75 -3.21
CA TRP A 78 12.25 -2.96 -3.64
C TRP A 78 11.99 -2.68 -5.14
N SER A 79 11.70 -3.71 -5.94
CA SER A 79 11.16 -3.59 -7.30
C SER A 79 9.83 -4.36 -7.28
N VAL A 80 8.69 -3.66 -7.28
CA VAL A 80 7.34 -4.26 -7.17
C VAL A 80 6.50 -3.94 -8.39
N SER A 81 6.28 -4.92 -9.26
CA SER A 81 5.29 -4.75 -10.33
C SER A 81 3.92 -5.36 -9.99
N GLY A 82 3.79 -6.07 -8.86
CA GLY A 82 2.53 -6.62 -8.37
C GLY A 82 2.68 -7.53 -7.14
N TRP A 83 1.59 -8.17 -6.72
CA TRP A 83 1.56 -9.08 -5.55
C TRP A 83 2.57 -10.24 -5.63
N SER A 84 2.77 -10.82 -6.82
CA SER A 84 3.72 -11.91 -7.04
C SER A 84 5.17 -11.53 -6.75
N ASP A 85 5.55 -10.26 -6.96
CA ASP A 85 6.90 -9.78 -6.65
C ASP A 85 7.10 -9.56 -5.15
N LEU A 86 6.01 -9.33 -4.42
CA LEU A 86 6.02 -9.28 -2.96
C LEU A 86 6.22 -10.67 -2.35
N LEU A 87 5.74 -11.74 -2.99
CA LEU A 87 5.91 -13.12 -2.53
C LEU A 87 7.31 -13.71 -2.80
N ALA A 88 8.25 -12.94 -3.35
CA ALA A 88 9.62 -13.43 -3.55
C ALA A 88 10.30 -13.77 -2.20
N PRO A 89 10.92 -14.95 -2.04
CA PRO A 89 11.30 -15.53 -0.74
C PRO A 89 12.38 -14.77 0.05
N TRP A 90 13.12 -13.88 -0.60
CA TRP A 90 14.15 -12.99 0.00
C TRP A 90 13.56 -11.67 0.51
N ARG A 91 12.25 -11.55 0.36
CA ARG A 91 11.38 -10.40 0.60
C ARG A 91 11.25 -9.95 2.05
N GLY A 92 11.04 -10.90 2.97
CA GLY A 92 10.48 -10.74 4.34
C GLY A 92 9.32 -11.75 4.57
N GLU A 93 8.51 -11.62 5.62
CA GLU A 93 7.42 -12.59 5.92
C GLU A 93 6.19 -12.42 5.01
N THR A 94 5.71 -13.53 4.42
CA THR A 94 4.46 -13.57 3.64
C THR A 94 3.66 -14.81 3.97
N GLN A 95 2.34 -14.68 4.10
CA GLN A 95 1.48 -15.81 4.42
C GLN A 95 0.08 -15.61 3.85
N SER A 96 -0.52 -16.70 3.40
CA SER A 96 -1.88 -16.74 2.89
C SER A 96 -2.81 -17.42 3.89
N ARG A 97 -4.05 -16.96 3.95
CA ARG A 97 -5.12 -17.51 4.78
C ARG A 97 -6.41 -17.59 3.97
N ALA A 98 -7.09 -18.73 4.06
CA ALA A 98 -8.48 -18.83 3.64
C ALA A 98 -9.38 -18.12 4.68
N LEU A 99 -10.28 -17.29 4.20
CA LEU A 99 -11.26 -16.58 5.01
C LEU A 99 -12.58 -17.37 5.04
N GLY A 100 -13.20 -17.41 6.21
CA GLY A 100 -14.60 -17.84 6.32
C GLY A 100 -15.55 -16.82 5.66
N GLU A 101 -16.74 -17.27 5.27
CA GLU A 101 -17.75 -16.40 4.67
C GLU A 101 -18.10 -15.22 5.58
N ASP A 102 -18.30 -15.47 6.87
CA ASP A 102 -18.59 -14.43 7.87
C ASP A 102 -17.40 -13.47 8.07
N GLU A 103 -16.16 -13.98 8.03
CA GLU A 103 -14.96 -13.15 8.18
C GLU A 103 -14.81 -12.17 7.01
N LEU A 104 -15.02 -12.66 5.79
CA LEU A 104 -14.98 -11.85 4.58
C LEU A 104 -16.12 -10.82 4.55
N ALA A 105 -17.32 -11.23 4.95
CA ALA A 105 -18.48 -10.34 5.05
C ALA A 105 -18.25 -9.23 6.07
N ASP A 106 -17.78 -9.57 7.27
CA ASP A 106 -17.49 -8.61 8.34
C ASP A 106 -16.40 -7.61 7.92
N LEU A 107 -15.33 -8.07 7.28
CA LEU A 107 -14.28 -7.19 6.77
C LEU A 107 -14.85 -6.25 5.69
N THR A 108 -15.67 -6.77 4.77
CA THR A 108 -16.27 -5.96 3.70
C THR A 108 -17.22 -4.91 4.24
N VAL A 109 -18.02 -5.24 5.26
CA VAL A 109 -18.91 -4.30 5.94
C VAL A 109 -18.10 -3.20 6.66
N ALA A 110 -17.00 -3.54 7.33
CA ALA A 110 -16.14 -2.56 7.97
C ALA A 110 -15.48 -1.61 6.94
N LEU A 111 -14.97 -2.14 5.83
CA LEU A 111 -14.44 -1.32 4.73
C LEU A 111 -15.49 -0.34 4.18
N ASP A 112 -16.74 -0.78 4.03
CA ASP A 112 -17.84 0.08 3.57
C ASP A 112 -18.18 1.17 4.59
N ALA A 113 -18.28 0.80 5.88
CA ALA A 113 -18.55 1.73 6.97
C ALA A 113 -17.48 2.81 7.10
N ASP A 114 -16.22 2.46 6.87
CA ASP A 114 -15.07 3.38 6.90
C ASP A 114 -14.95 4.23 5.61
N GLY A 115 -15.85 3.98 4.64
CA GLY A 115 -15.99 4.76 3.41
C GLY A 115 -15.01 4.39 2.31
N VAL A 116 -14.44 3.19 2.30
CA VAL A 116 -13.49 2.72 1.27
C VAL A 116 -14.12 2.70 -0.12
N PHE A 117 -15.40 2.36 -0.22
CA PHE A 117 -16.11 2.31 -1.50
C PHE A 117 -16.75 3.65 -1.91
N GLY A 118 -16.61 4.68 -1.05
CA GLY A 118 -17.10 6.03 -1.28
C GLY A 118 -16.19 6.86 -2.20
N PRO A 119 -16.46 8.18 -2.34
CA PRO A 119 -15.56 9.07 -3.07
C PRO A 119 -14.18 9.17 -2.37
N PRO A 120 -13.10 9.36 -3.13
CA PRO A 120 -11.76 9.53 -2.58
C PRO A 120 -11.67 10.77 -1.68
N ASN A 121 -10.89 10.69 -0.61
CA ASN A 121 -10.50 11.85 0.19
C ASN A 121 -9.31 12.57 -0.46
N GLU A 122 -9.55 13.16 -1.63
CA GLU A 122 -8.52 13.83 -2.42
C GLU A 122 -7.74 14.88 -1.60
N GLY A 123 -6.43 14.88 -1.78
CA GLY A 123 -5.52 15.81 -1.12
C GLY A 123 -4.98 15.34 0.23
N GLU A 124 -5.51 14.26 0.81
CA GLU A 124 -4.96 13.62 2.03
C GLU A 124 -3.48 13.33 1.84
N GLU A 125 -2.62 13.82 2.74
CA GLU A 125 -1.18 13.70 2.63
C GLU A 125 -0.66 12.45 3.35
N LEU A 126 0.13 11.64 2.65
CA LEU A 126 0.65 10.37 3.11
C LEU A 126 2.17 10.45 3.19
N SER A 127 2.70 10.59 4.40
CA SER A 127 4.14 10.65 4.64
C SER A 127 4.71 9.26 4.90
N SER A 128 5.74 8.88 4.15
CA SER A 128 6.57 7.70 4.42
C SER A 128 7.07 7.61 5.87
N LYS A 129 7.36 8.76 6.51
CA LYS A 129 7.84 8.82 7.90
C LYS A 129 6.72 8.74 8.93
N GLY A 130 5.47 8.76 8.47
CA GLY A 130 4.27 8.73 9.30
C GLY A 130 3.63 7.36 9.35
N PHE A 131 2.42 7.35 9.89
CA PHE A 131 1.54 6.19 9.89
C PHE A 131 0.39 6.46 8.93
N PHE A 132 0.15 5.57 7.99
CA PHE A 132 -0.99 5.70 7.09
C PHE A 132 -1.49 4.35 6.57
N TRP A 133 -2.74 4.35 6.12
CA TRP A 133 -3.32 3.32 5.28
C TRP A 133 -3.51 3.85 3.87
N THR A 134 -3.26 3.04 2.85
CA THR A 134 -3.90 3.18 1.53
C THR A 134 -4.82 2.00 1.30
N VAL A 135 -5.95 2.25 0.63
CA VAL A 135 -6.88 1.21 0.25
C VAL A 135 -7.25 1.37 -1.22
N ALA A 136 -6.96 0.35 -2.01
CA ALA A 136 -7.37 0.23 -3.41
C ALA A 136 -8.39 -0.91 -3.52
N ALA A 137 -9.58 -0.61 -4.03
CA ALA A 137 -10.68 -1.56 -4.06
C ALA A 137 -11.35 -1.60 -5.43
N CYS A 138 -11.50 -2.81 -5.98
CA CYS A 138 -12.44 -3.09 -7.05
C CYS A 138 -13.68 -3.74 -6.46
N ARG A 139 -14.83 -3.07 -6.57
CA ARG A 139 -16.14 -3.59 -6.14
C ARG A 139 -17.18 -3.37 -7.23
N ASP A 140 -17.84 -4.44 -7.67
CA ASP A 140 -18.82 -4.41 -8.77
C ASP A 140 -18.26 -3.79 -10.05
N GLY A 141 -16.99 -4.05 -10.38
CA GLY A 141 -16.31 -3.48 -11.53
C GLY A 141 -16.07 -1.97 -11.45
N ARG A 142 -16.16 -1.38 -10.25
CA ARG A 142 -15.81 0.03 -9.98
C ARG A 142 -14.59 0.10 -9.09
N PHE A 143 -13.56 0.77 -9.59
CA PHE A 143 -12.36 1.05 -8.82
C PHE A 143 -12.56 2.24 -7.88
N ARG A 144 -12.02 2.12 -6.67
CA ARG A 144 -11.97 3.17 -5.65
C ARG A 144 -10.61 3.16 -4.97
N PHE A 145 -10.16 4.34 -4.60
CA PHE A 145 -8.92 4.55 -3.87
C PHE A 145 -9.14 5.57 -2.75
N THR A 146 -8.60 5.31 -1.58
CA THR A 146 -8.59 6.25 -0.44
C THR A 146 -7.35 6.03 0.41
N GLY A 147 -7.05 6.99 1.26
CA GLY A 147 -6.01 6.87 2.27
C GLY A 147 -6.48 7.39 3.63
N PHE A 148 -5.77 6.99 4.68
CA PHE A 148 -6.05 7.43 6.04
C PHE A 148 -4.71 7.76 6.69
N ALA A 149 -4.43 9.05 6.92
CA ALA A 149 -3.22 9.46 7.61
C ALA A 149 -3.46 9.53 9.12
N TRP A 150 -2.48 9.07 9.89
CA TRP A 150 -2.46 9.25 11.34
C TRP A 150 -1.54 10.42 11.73
N PRO A 151 -1.92 11.22 12.74
CA PRO A 151 -3.20 11.19 13.45
C PRO A 151 -4.28 11.99 12.71
N SER A 152 -5.50 11.47 12.65
CA SER A 152 -6.67 12.19 12.14
C SER A 152 -7.97 11.61 12.69
N ALA A 153 -9.05 12.39 12.71
CA ALA A 153 -10.36 11.90 13.13
C ALA A 153 -10.89 10.76 12.23
N ARG A 154 -10.51 10.75 10.94
CA ARG A 154 -10.89 9.69 9.99
C ARG A 154 -10.13 8.40 10.26
N TRP A 155 -8.87 8.50 10.73
CA TRP A 155 -8.12 7.35 11.25
C TRP A 155 -8.75 6.80 12.53
N ASP A 156 -9.04 7.66 13.50
CA ASP A 156 -9.54 7.23 14.82
C ASP A 156 -10.94 6.57 14.74
N ALA A 157 -11.65 6.78 13.63
CA ALA A 157 -12.95 6.19 13.36
C ALA A 157 -12.88 4.86 12.58
N LEU A 158 -11.69 4.42 12.17
CA LEU A 158 -11.52 3.16 11.43
C LEU A 158 -11.97 1.98 12.27
N THR A 159 -12.56 1.01 11.59
CA THR A 159 -13.01 -0.27 12.16
C THR A 159 -12.46 -1.45 11.37
N PHE A 160 -12.08 -1.27 10.10
CA PHE A 160 -11.54 -2.35 9.27
C PHE A 160 -10.17 -2.82 9.76
N ASP A 161 -9.38 -1.96 10.39
CA ASP A 161 -8.00 -2.27 10.80
C ASP A 161 -7.97 -3.30 11.93
N ASP A 162 -8.79 -3.14 12.97
CA ASP A 162 -8.95 -4.14 14.03
C ASP A 162 -9.42 -5.49 13.47
N ARG A 163 -10.36 -5.48 12.51
CA ARG A 163 -10.84 -6.71 11.85
C ARG A 163 -9.74 -7.35 11.01
N LEU A 164 -9.02 -6.56 10.23
CA LEU A 164 -7.95 -7.03 9.37
C LEU A 164 -6.78 -7.60 10.18
N PHE A 165 -6.38 -6.95 11.26
CA PHE A 165 -5.31 -7.45 12.13
C PHE A 165 -5.71 -8.73 12.89
N ALA A 166 -6.99 -8.92 13.22
CA ALA A 166 -7.47 -10.20 13.74
C ALA A 166 -7.41 -11.33 12.69
N LEU A 167 -7.43 -10.99 11.41
CA LEU A 167 -7.31 -11.93 10.30
C LEU A 167 -5.86 -12.18 9.87
N ASP A 168 -4.93 -11.27 10.18
CA ASP A 168 -3.53 -11.29 9.77
C ASP A 168 -2.86 -12.63 10.15
N PRO A 169 -2.46 -13.45 9.16
CA PRO A 169 -1.80 -14.71 9.43
C PRO A 169 -0.33 -14.55 9.85
N VAL A 170 0.27 -13.36 9.68
CA VAL A 170 1.70 -13.13 9.95
C VAL A 170 1.94 -12.84 11.43
N ALA A 171 2.87 -13.59 12.03
CA ALA A 171 3.14 -13.51 13.48
C ALA A 171 3.91 -12.25 13.91
N THR A 172 4.61 -11.57 12.99
CA THR A 172 5.30 -10.32 13.30
C THR A 172 4.30 -9.31 13.90
N PRO A 173 4.60 -8.65 15.03
CA PRO A 173 3.71 -7.63 15.59
C PRO A 173 3.57 -6.38 14.72
N VAL A 174 2.37 -5.79 14.69
CA VAL A 174 2.12 -4.51 14.02
C VAL A 174 2.89 -3.40 14.74
N ASN A 175 3.59 -2.54 13.99
CA ASN A 175 4.24 -1.35 14.55
C ASN A 175 3.16 -0.33 14.94
N PRO A 176 2.92 -0.03 16.24
CA PRO A 176 1.80 0.81 16.63
C PRO A 176 2.01 2.30 16.26
N PRO A 177 0.94 3.03 15.89
CA PRO A 177 1.03 4.46 15.60
C PRO A 177 1.61 5.27 16.76
N ARG A 178 2.55 6.14 16.42
CA ARG A 178 3.23 7.04 17.37
C ARG A 178 3.71 8.30 16.66
N ARG A 179 3.96 9.35 17.43
CA ARG A 179 4.49 10.61 16.86
C ARG A 179 5.85 10.37 16.21
N THR A 180 5.99 10.85 14.99
CA THR A 180 7.22 10.84 14.18
C THR A 180 7.45 12.24 13.59
N ASN A 181 8.66 12.49 13.09
CA ASN A 181 8.92 13.69 12.32
C ASN A 181 8.54 13.46 10.85
N THR A 182 7.36 13.92 10.45
CA THR A 182 6.85 13.83 9.07
C THR A 182 7.31 14.98 8.16
N GLY A 183 8.18 15.86 8.65
CA GLY A 183 8.72 16.97 7.89
C GLY A 183 9.47 16.50 6.63
N LEU A 184 9.28 17.25 5.55
CA LEU A 184 10.13 17.14 4.36
C LEU A 184 11.55 17.58 4.73
N PRO A 185 12.58 16.88 4.22
CA PRO A 185 13.97 17.33 4.37
C PRO A 185 14.15 18.71 3.73
N VAL A 186 14.69 19.67 4.48
CA VAL A 186 14.83 21.08 4.06
C VAL A 186 16.24 21.38 3.55
N THR A 187 17.20 20.51 3.82
CA THR A 187 18.59 20.60 3.34
C THR A 187 18.94 19.44 2.40
N SER A 188 19.94 19.64 1.54
CA SER A 188 20.47 18.57 0.68
C SER A 188 21.09 17.43 1.49
N GLU A 189 21.72 17.73 2.63
CA GLU A 189 22.30 16.72 3.52
C GLU A 189 21.20 15.86 4.17
N GLU A 190 20.06 16.46 4.53
CA GLU A 190 18.89 15.69 4.99
C GLU A 190 18.27 14.87 3.85
N GLN A 191 18.24 15.38 2.62
CA GLN A 191 17.73 14.62 1.47
C GLN A 191 18.59 13.38 1.16
N ASP A 192 19.92 13.51 1.22
CA ASP A 192 20.84 12.40 1.00
C ASP A 192 20.72 11.34 2.11
N ARG A 193 20.57 11.79 3.36
CA ARG A 193 20.34 10.90 4.51
C ARG A 193 18.98 10.20 4.47
N ASP A 194 17.98 10.83 3.86
CA ASP A 194 16.58 10.41 3.90
C ASP A 194 16.07 10.05 2.51
N HIS A 195 16.90 9.35 1.73
CA HIS A 195 16.61 8.98 0.34
C HIS A 195 15.40 8.04 0.20
N TYR A 196 14.89 7.47 1.29
CA TYR A 196 13.63 6.71 1.34
C TYR A 196 12.40 7.57 1.66
N ALA A 197 12.57 8.82 2.05
CA ALA A 197 11.47 9.72 2.34
C ALA A 197 10.69 10.05 1.05
N PHE A 198 9.38 9.96 1.16
CA PHE A 198 8.41 10.48 0.22
C PHE A 198 7.19 11.03 0.93
N HIS A 199 6.51 11.93 0.23
CA HIS A 199 5.16 12.38 0.52
C HIS A 199 4.32 12.14 -0.72
N ALA A 200 3.20 11.45 -0.55
CA ALA A 200 2.21 11.25 -1.59
C ALA A 200 0.90 11.93 -1.18
N LYS A 201 -0.01 12.11 -2.11
CA LYS A 201 -1.38 12.55 -1.84
C LYS A 201 -2.37 11.53 -2.36
N VAL A 202 -3.54 11.45 -1.74
CA VAL A 202 -4.69 10.78 -2.36
C VAL A 202 -5.16 11.63 -3.55
N GLY A 203 -5.25 11.01 -4.72
CA GLY A 203 -5.85 11.57 -5.93
C GLY A 203 -7.21 10.91 -6.24
N PRO A 204 -7.82 11.25 -7.39
CA PRO A 204 -9.16 10.77 -7.73
C PRO A 204 -9.23 9.24 -7.91
N ASP A 205 -8.21 8.63 -8.52
CA ASP A 205 -8.19 7.19 -8.87
C ASP A 205 -6.84 6.54 -8.50
N GLY A 206 -6.22 6.97 -7.41
CA GLY A 206 -4.90 6.48 -6.97
C GLY A 206 -4.12 7.53 -6.19
N LEU A 207 -2.80 7.38 -6.14
CA LEU A 207 -1.94 8.41 -5.58
C LEU A 207 -1.78 9.59 -6.57
N ALA A 208 -1.48 10.77 -6.02
CA ALA A 208 -1.12 11.99 -6.72
C ALA A 208 0.10 12.63 -6.06
N GLY A 209 0.79 13.52 -6.78
CA GLY A 209 1.86 14.35 -6.22
C GLY A 209 3.13 13.59 -5.79
N TYR A 210 3.26 12.29 -6.10
CA TYR A 210 4.50 11.54 -5.87
C TYR A 210 5.50 11.83 -7.00
N GLY A 211 6.35 12.82 -6.77
CA GLY A 211 7.43 13.18 -7.67
C GLY A 211 8.67 13.50 -6.85
N THR A 212 9.81 12.96 -7.27
CA THR A 212 11.10 13.39 -6.74
C THR A 212 11.26 14.91 -6.93
N LEU A 213 11.60 15.60 -5.85
CA LEU A 213 12.28 16.90 -5.88
C LEU A 213 13.67 16.71 -6.52
N PHE A 214 13.71 16.38 -7.81
CA PHE A 214 14.91 16.54 -8.62
C PHE A 214 14.66 17.74 -9.53
N LYS A 215 15.26 18.86 -9.14
CA LYS A 215 15.55 19.98 -10.03
C LYS A 215 17.02 19.90 -10.40
#